data_AF-A0AAI8BJF3-F1
#
_entry.id   AF-A0AAI8BJF3-F1
#
_cell.length_a   1.000
_cell.length_b   1.000
_cell.length_c   1.000
_cell.angle_alpha   90.00
_cell.angle_beta   90.00
_cell.angle_gamma   90.00
#
_symmetry.space_group_name_H-M   'P 1'
#
loop_
_entity.id
_entity.type
_entity.pdbx_description
1 polymer ?
#
loop_
_entity_poly.entity_id
_entity_poly.type
_entity_poly.pdbx_seq_one_letter_code
_entity_poly.pdbx_strand_id
1 'polypeptide(L)'
;MILYQYRGNIHDNSKQDKKFFIDLITNGSIKFTNPIDFNDPFDCYPNSWGNEIHQGELPHAVVDSCNYMLQKALSQIVGVTCFTPHNDRMLMWSHYASQHKGICIGFDTDILIKECDE
;
A
#
# COMPACT_ATOMS: atom_id res chain seq x y z
N MET A 1 7.72 -11.74 14.31
CA MET A 1 6.23 -11.90 14.12
C MET A 1 5.96 -12.14 12.64
N ILE A 2 4.89 -12.84 12.24
CA ILE A 2 4.55 -12.97 10.81
C ILE A 2 3.50 -11.94 10.41
N LEU A 3 3.79 -11.14 9.39
CA LEU A 3 2.86 -10.24 8.73
C LEU A 3 2.52 -10.76 7.35
N TYR A 4 1.27 -10.62 6.95
CA TYR A 4 0.76 -11.19 5.70
C TYR A 4 0.41 -10.12 4.69
N GLN A 5 0.61 -10.46 3.42
CA GLN A 5 0.17 -9.67 2.29
C GLN A 5 -0.62 -10.53 1.32
N TYR A 6 -1.81 -10.06 0.97
CA TYR A 6 -2.66 -10.69 -0.03
C TYR A 6 -2.30 -10.16 -1.42
N ARG A 7 -2.19 -11.08 -2.39
CA ARG A 7 -1.91 -10.73 -3.78
C ARG A 7 -2.89 -11.45 -4.71
N GLY A 8 -3.58 -10.66 -5.52
CA GLY A 8 -4.49 -11.12 -6.56
C GLY A 8 -3.86 -11.14 -7.96
N ASN A 9 -4.63 -11.58 -8.94
CA ASN A 9 -4.40 -11.44 -10.39
C ASN A 9 -3.08 -12.06 -10.91
N ILE A 10 -2.52 -13.04 -10.20
CA ILE A 10 -1.30 -13.76 -10.61
C ILE A 10 -1.53 -14.57 -11.90
N HIS A 11 -2.77 -14.95 -12.15
CA HIS A 11 -3.20 -15.67 -13.34
C HIS A 11 -3.52 -14.74 -14.52
N ASP A 12 -3.66 -13.43 -14.27
CA ASP A 12 -3.84 -12.46 -15.34
C ASP A 12 -2.49 -12.23 -16.01
N ASN A 13 -2.46 -12.25 -17.34
CA ASN A 13 -1.23 -12.07 -18.11
C ASN A 13 -0.77 -10.60 -18.14
N SER A 14 -1.32 -9.76 -17.27
CA SER A 14 -0.74 -8.45 -16.99
C SER A 14 0.74 -8.67 -16.64
N LYS A 15 1.62 -8.13 -17.49
CA LYS A 15 3.07 -8.42 -17.42
C LYS A 15 3.68 -7.98 -16.09
N GLN A 16 3.02 -7.09 -15.36
CA GLN A 16 3.57 -6.43 -14.18
C GLN A 16 3.36 -7.23 -12.90
N ASP A 17 2.13 -7.67 -12.58
CA ASP A 17 1.87 -8.35 -11.30
C ASP A 17 2.52 -9.73 -11.24
N LYS A 18 2.53 -10.46 -12.36
CA LYS A 18 3.27 -11.73 -12.46
C LYS A 18 4.77 -11.53 -12.27
N LYS A 19 5.35 -10.47 -12.84
CA LYS A 19 6.77 -10.15 -12.68
C LYS A 19 7.10 -9.83 -11.22
N PHE A 20 6.31 -8.96 -10.58
CA PHE A 20 6.49 -8.64 -9.16
C PHE A 20 6.41 -9.88 -8.27
N PHE A 21 5.48 -10.80 -8.55
CA PHE A 21 5.40 -12.04 -7.79
C PHE A 21 6.62 -12.93 -7.98
N ILE A 22 7.12 -13.08 -9.21
CA ILE A 22 8.36 -13.83 -9.48
C ILE A 22 9.53 -13.17 -8.74
N ASP A 23 9.72 -11.86 -8.89
CA ASP A 23 10.82 -11.12 -8.26
C ASP A 23 10.77 -11.25 -6.72
N LEU A 24 9.56 -11.22 -6.14
CA LEU A 24 9.37 -11.45 -4.70
C LEU A 24 9.87 -12.82 -4.25
N ILE A 25 9.51 -13.89 -4.97
CA ILE A 25 9.88 -15.26 -4.57
C ILE A 25 11.34 -15.59 -4.91
N THR A 26 11.87 -15.09 -6.03
CA THR A 26 13.24 -15.41 -6.46
C THR A 26 14.28 -14.51 -5.84
N ASN A 27 13.97 -13.23 -5.63
CA ASN A 27 14.93 -12.21 -5.21
C ASN A 27 14.62 -11.65 -3.81
N GLY A 28 13.49 -12.02 -3.19
CA GLY A 28 13.07 -11.48 -1.90
C GLY A 28 12.61 -10.01 -1.95
N SER A 29 12.29 -9.48 -3.14
CA SER A 29 11.93 -8.06 -3.29
C SER A 29 10.47 -7.79 -2.95
N ILE A 30 10.19 -6.75 -2.15
CA ILE A 30 8.82 -6.32 -1.82
C ILE A 30 8.38 -5.18 -2.73
N LYS A 31 7.16 -5.30 -3.27
CA LYS A 31 6.52 -4.21 -4.04
C LYS A 31 5.98 -3.14 -3.08
N PHE A 32 6.37 -1.90 -3.35
CA PHE A 32 5.74 -0.70 -2.82
C PHE A 32 4.87 -0.07 -3.92
N THR A 33 3.62 0.26 -3.58
CA THR A 33 2.65 0.90 -4.46
C THR A 33 2.81 2.41 -4.35
N ASN A 34 2.69 3.12 -5.47
CA ASN A 34 2.68 4.58 -5.45
C ASN A 34 1.41 5.07 -4.72
N PRO A 35 1.49 6.04 -3.80
CA PRO A 35 0.31 6.55 -3.09
C PRO A 35 -0.83 7.02 -4.01
N ILE A 36 -0.52 7.50 -5.22
CA ILE A 36 -1.53 7.96 -6.19
C ILE A 36 -2.31 6.80 -6.86
N ASP A 37 -1.78 5.58 -6.81
CA ASP A 37 -2.39 4.39 -7.41
C ASP A 37 -3.38 3.69 -6.45
N PHE A 38 -3.55 4.20 -5.23
CA PHE A 38 -4.54 3.68 -4.30
C PHE A 38 -5.94 3.99 -4.79
N ASN A 39 -6.85 3.04 -4.63
CA ASN A 39 -8.22 3.14 -5.12
C ASN A 39 -9.14 3.92 -4.18
N ASP A 40 -8.71 4.16 -2.94
CA ASP A 40 -9.42 4.99 -1.98
C ASP A 40 -8.79 6.40 -1.95
N PRO A 41 -9.57 7.48 -2.18
CA PRO A 41 -9.05 8.84 -2.18
C PRO A 41 -8.60 9.35 -0.80
N PHE A 42 -9.00 8.67 0.29
CA PHE A 42 -8.54 8.96 1.65
C PHE A 42 -7.29 8.15 2.03
N ASP A 43 -7.00 7.06 1.31
CA ASP A 43 -5.73 6.35 1.49
C ASP A 43 -4.57 7.26 1.07
N CYS A 44 -3.59 7.38 1.97
CA CYS A 44 -2.44 8.26 1.80
C CYS A 44 -2.78 9.75 1.63
N TYR A 45 -3.94 10.23 2.13
CA TYR A 45 -4.26 11.65 2.19
C TYR A 45 -3.37 12.33 3.24
N PRO A 46 -2.39 13.15 2.84
CA PRO A 46 -1.49 13.76 3.79
C PRO A 46 -2.27 14.83 4.55
N ASN A 47 -2.51 14.58 5.83
CA ASN A 47 -3.15 15.55 6.71
C ASN A 47 -2.08 16.56 7.16
N SER A 48 -1.58 17.38 6.24
CA SER A 48 -0.47 18.30 6.50
C SER A 48 -0.83 19.44 7.43
N TRP A 49 -2.11 19.70 7.63
CA TRP A 49 -2.59 20.84 8.39
C TRP A 49 -3.21 20.28 9.66
N GLY A 50 -2.38 20.08 10.69
CA GLY A 50 -2.85 19.74 12.02
C GLY A 50 -3.72 20.84 12.64
N ASN A 51 -3.80 20.89 13.96
CA ASN A 51 -4.56 21.88 14.75
C ASN A 51 -4.20 23.37 14.49
N GLU A 52 -3.32 23.68 13.54
CA GLU A 52 -2.85 25.02 13.20
C GLU A 52 -3.80 25.80 12.28
N ILE A 53 -4.69 25.11 11.56
CA ILE A 53 -5.77 25.75 10.79
C ILE A 53 -7.07 25.33 11.45
N HIS A 54 -7.75 26.28 12.08
CA HIS A 54 -9.02 25.98 12.72
C HIS A 54 -10.03 25.57 11.65
N GLN A 55 -10.81 24.51 11.92
CA GLN A 55 -11.87 24.08 11.01
C GLN A 55 -12.76 25.28 10.64
N GLY A 56 -12.78 25.62 9.35
CA GLY A 56 -13.60 26.71 8.80
C GLY A 56 -12.86 27.99 8.42
N GLU A 57 -11.55 28.11 8.65
CA GLU A 57 -10.78 29.31 8.25
C GLU A 57 -10.51 29.41 6.74
N LEU A 58 -10.44 28.28 6.05
CA LEU A 58 -10.20 28.21 4.61
C LEU A 58 -11.28 27.39 3.90
N PRO A 59 -11.69 27.77 2.66
CA PRO A 59 -12.61 26.98 1.87
C PRO A 59 -12.09 25.56 1.65
N HIS A 60 -12.96 24.56 1.74
CA HIS A 60 -12.59 23.14 1.59
C HIS A 60 -11.81 22.87 0.29
N ALA A 61 -12.21 23.50 -0.82
CA ALA A 61 -11.53 23.39 -2.11
C ALA A 61 -10.07 23.85 -2.10
N VAL A 62 -9.72 24.82 -1.26
CA VAL A 62 -8.32 25.28 -1.10
C VAL A 62 -7.51 24.23 -0.35
N VAL A 63 -8.07 23.70 0.74
CA VAL A 63 -7.45 22.65 1.55
C VAL A 63 -7.20 21.39 0.71
N ASP A 64 -8.21 20.96 -0.06
CA ASP A 64 -8.10 19.80 -0.95
C ASP A 64 -7.04 20.00 -2.04
N SER A 65 -6.95 21.20 -2.62
CA SER A 65 -5.93 21.52 -3.62
C SER A 65 -4.52 21.41 -3.04
N CYS A 66 -4.31 21.92 -1.82
CA CYS A 66 -3.04 21.82 -1.11
C CYS A 66 -2.69 20.36 -0.77
N ASN A 67 -3.63 19.60 -0.22
CA ASN A 67 -3.41 18.20 0.14
C ASN A 67 -3.12 17.34 -1.09
N TYR A 68 -3.81 17.58 -2.22
CA TYR A 68 -3.50 16.92 -3.49
C TYR A 68 -2.11 17.26 -4.02
N MET A 69 -1.70 18.54 -3.99
CA MET A 69 -0.35 18.94 -4.40
C MET A 69 0.72 18.27 -3.53
N LEU A 70 0.51 18.21 -2.22
CA LEU A 70 1.42 17.55 -1.30
C LEU A 70 1.45 16.04 -1.53
N GLN A 71 0.30 15.39 -1.67
CA GLN A 71 0.20 13.96 -1.96
C GLN A 71 0.97 13.64 -3.23
N LYS A 72 0.78 14.43 -4.29
CA LYS A 72 1.49 14.27 -5.56
C LYS A 72 3.00 14.43 -5.41
N ALA A 73 3.46 15.40 -4.63
CA ALA A 73 4.89 15.59 -4.36
C ALA A 73 5.49 14.41 -3.57
N LEU A 74 4.83 13.98 -2.49
CA LEU A 74 5.25 12.85 -1.67
C LEU A 74 5.24 11.54 -2.45
N SER A 75 4.27 11.36 -3.34
CA SER A 75 4.14 10.19 -4.22
C SER A 75 5.33 9.99 -5.16
N GLN A 76 6.17 11.01 -5.37
CA GLN A 76 7.38 10.88 -6.18
C GLN A 76 8.56 10.25 -5.41
N ILE A 77 8.51 10.23 -4.08
CA ILE A 77 9.63 9.81 -3.22
C ILE A 77 9.24 8.71 -2.23
N VAL A 78 7.95 8.51 -1.98
CA VAL A 78 7.42 7.48 -1.07
C VAL A 78 6.71 6.40 -1.87
N GLY A 79 6.95 5.15 -1.47
CA GLY A 79 6.12 4.00 -1.82
C GLY A 79 5.48 3.42 -0.57
N VAL A 80 4.29 2.85 -0.69
CA VAL A 80 3.52 2.29 0.43
C VAL A 80 3.28 0.81 0.20
N THR A 81 3.46 0.01 1.24
CA THR A 81 3.12 -1.42 1.23
C THR A 81 2.36 -1.74 2.51
N CYS A 82 1.26 -2.50 2.37
CA CYS A 82 0.35 -2.79 3.49
C CYS A 82 0.44 -4.27 3.86
N PHE A 83 0.35 -4.53 5.16
CA PHE A 83 0.35 -5.87 5.74
C PHE A 83 -0.79 -6.05 6.75
N THR A 84 -1.07 -7.30 7.11
CA THR A 84 -2.05 -7.66 8.14
C THR A 84 -1.52 -8.82 8.99
N PRO A 85 -1.83 -8.90 10.29
CA PRO A 85 -1.49 -10.07 11.11
C PRO A 85 -2.38 -11.28 10.82
N HIS A 86 -3.42 -11.14 9.98
CA HIS A 86 -4.39 -12.19 9.72
C HIS A 86 -4.31 -12.72 8.29
N ASN A 87 -4.13 -14.03 8.14
CA ASN A 87 -4.12 -14.72 6.85
C ASN A 87 -5.43 -15.47 6.53
N ASP A 88 -6.39 -15.50 7.46
CA ASP A 88 -7.60 -16.33 7.43
C ASP A 88 -8.90 -15.53 7.24
N ARG A 89 -8.83 -14.20 7.12
CA ARG A 89 -10.02 -13.34 6.98
C ARG A 89 -10.63 -13.51 5.58
N MET A 90 -11.79 -14.16 5.51
CA MET A 90 -12.50 -14.38 4.24
C MET A 90 -12.75 -13.10 3.44
N LEU A 91 -13.10 -11.99 4.11
CA LEU A 91 -13.29 -10.70 3.43
C LEU A 91 -12.00 -10.22 2.74
N MET A 92 -10.84 -10.41 3.38
CA MET A 92 -9.57 -10.03 2.77
C MET A 92 -9.24 -10.89 1.55
N TRP A 93 -9.51 -12.19 1.62
CA TRP A 93 -9.38 -13.07 0.47
C TRP A 93 -10.31 -12.68 -0.70
N SER A 94 -11.53 -12.23 -0.40
CA SER A 94 -12.48 -11.76 -1.41
C SER A 94 -11.98 -10.49 -2.12
N HIS A 95 -11.57 -9.47 -1.36
CA HIS A 95 -11.20 -8.15 -1.89
C HIS A 95 -9.76 -8.07 -2.42
N TYR A 96 -8.79 -8.69 -1.75
CA TYR A 96 -7.37 -8.49 -2.03
C TYR A 96 -6.67 -9.70 -2.66
N ALA A 97 -7.34 -10.86 -2.71
CA ALA A 97 -6.83 -12.06 -3.36
C ALA A 97 -7.75 -12.53 -4.51
N SER A 98 -8.19 -11.59 -5.35
CA SER A 98 -8.98 -11.84 -6.57
C SER A 98 -10.12 -12.84 -6.37
N GLN A 99 -10.99 -12.58 -5.39
CA GLN A 99 -12.12 -13.45 -5.07
C GLN A 99 -11.66 -14.88 -4.74
N HIS A 100 -10.73 -15.02 -3.80
CA HIS A 100 -10.16 -16.31 -3.35
C HIS A 100 -9.31 -17.07 -4.39
N LYS A 101 -8.91 -16.43 -5.49
CA LYS A 101 -8.06 -17.03 -6.54
C LYS A 101 -6.60 -16.57 -6.49
N GLY A 102 -6.28 -15.66 -5.58
CA GLY A 102 -4.94 -15.17 -5.34
C GLY A 102 -4.19 -16.02 -4.31
N ILE A 103 -3.22 -15.40 -3.67
CA ILE A 103 -2.40 -16.01 -2.63
C ILE A 103 -2.27 -15.07 -1.43
N CYS A 104 -1.81 -15.64 -0.32
CA CYS A 104 -1.43 -14.92 0.88
C CYS A 104 0.02 -15.28 1.22
N ILE A 105 0.88 -14.28 1.34
CA ILE A 105 2.32 -14.45 1.58
C ILE A 105 2.64 -13.93 2.97
N GLY A 106 3.34 -14.73 3.78
CA GLY A 106 3.81 -14.35 5.09
C GLY A 106 5.24 -13.84 5.05
N PHE A 107 5.50 -12.75 5.78
CA PHE A 107 6.78 -12.10 5.97
C PHE A 107 7.15 -12.17 7.43
N ASP A 108 8.32 -12.72 7.73
CA ASP A 108 8.87 -12.63 9.09
C ASP A 108 9.41 -11.22 9.32
N THR A 109 8.77 -10.48 10.23
CA THR A 109 9.13 -9.10 10.55
C THR A 109 10.53 -8.99 11.11
N ASP A 110 10.99 -10.02 11.82
CA ASP A 110 12.26 -9.97 12.55
C ASP A 110 13.41 -10.11 11.54
N ILE A 111 13.19 -10.91 10.48
CA ILE A 111 14.07 -10.97 9.31
C ILE A 111 13.97 -9.68 8.50
N LEU A 112 12.74 -9.22 8.22
CA LEU A 112 12.50 -8.09 7.33
C LEU A 112 13.13 -6.78 7.83
N ILE A 113 13.05 -6.52 9.14
CA ILE A 113 13.56 -5.28 9.74
C ILE A 113 15.08 -5.33 9.85
N LYS A 114 15.65 -6.49 10.21
CA LYS A 114 17.10 -6.63 10.42
C LYS A 114 17.91 -6.31 9.18
N GLU A 115 17.43 -6.69 7.99
CA GLU A 115 18.11 -6.44 6.71
C GLU A 115 17.95 -4.99 6.21
N CYS A 116 17.15 -4.15 6.87
CA CYS A 116 17.02 -2.73 6.51
C CYS A 116 18.01 -1.81 7.24
N ASP A 117 18.65 -2.29 8.32
CA ASP A 117 19.61 -1.52 9.12
C ASP A 117 21.08 -1.69 8.63
N GLU A 118 21.29 -2.50 7.58
CA GLU A 118 22.59 -2.66 6.88
C GLU A 118 22.65 -1.81 5.58
#